data_AF-A0A1Q9C0C5-F1
#
_entry.id   AF-A0A1Q9C0C5-F1
#
_cell.length_a   1.000
_cell.length_b   1.000
_cell.length_c   1.000
_cell.angle_alpha   90.00
_cell.angle_beta   90.00
_cell.angle_gamma   90.00
#
_symmetry.space_group_name_H-M   'P 1'
#
loop_
_entity.id
_entity.type
_entity.pdbx_description
1 polymer ?
#
loop_
_entity_poly.entity_id
_entity_poly.type
_entity_poly.pdbx_seq_one_letter_code
_entity_poly.pdbx_strand_id
1 'polypeptide(L)'
;MADALRRPLGPGPTRKPVRRKREVRHDVILGGATQEVPDGSEEEEEEVSGRQVPLVQELAPGNVTLSQEVMKRVLMSLLGKGFCLLGLCGPHQETVDGARLDALRLLQDSDGADFKPPPSLIVDGLLGEEGSAEIMNLDGFNYERRDKAGLQAADAFLEQIGNELARVDSMLESRISSRSSLILHKAGIPADCDVPELTPMGCQKWLEVDVGPGTLAIVRADGVSHRFFSTARSLAVSCFLLEDASATWRRRFGVPLVTTPVCRDLMDWAKERWELARRHI
;
A
#
# COMPACT_ATOMS: atom_id res chain seq x y z
N MET A 1 71.57 13.95 -12.93
CA MET A 1 70.90 12.95 -12.08
C MET A 1 69.43 13.31 -12.03
N ALA A 2 68.62 12.48 -12.67
CA ALA A 2 67.24 12.75 -13.03
C ALA A 2 66.31 12.44 -11.86
N ASP A 3 65.59 13.45 -11.38
CA ASP A 3 64.46 13.26 -10.45
C ASP A 3 63.21 13.83 -11.12
N ALA A 4 62.52 12.95 -11.84
CA ALA A 4 61.36 13.26 -12.64
C ALA A 4 60.09 13.06 -11.81
N LEU A 5 59.47 14.19 -11.46
CA LEU A 5 58.16 14.37 -10.85
C LEU A 5 57.09 13.44 -11.47
N ARG A 6 56.66 12.41 -10.74
CA ARG A 6 55.42 11.68 -11.03
C ARG A 6 54.25 12.37 -10.33
N ARG A 7 53.43 13.10 -11.09
CA ARG A 7 52.10 13.54 -10.62
C ARG A 7 51.08 12.41 -10.84
N PRO A 8 50.22 12.10 -9.86
CA PRO A 8 49.15 11.13 -10.04
C PRO A 8 48.09 11.68 -11.00
N LEU A 9 47.73 10.89 -12.00
CA LEU A 9 46.63 11.16 -12.92
C LEU A 9 45.31 11.01 -12.15
N GLY A 10 44.57 12.11 -12.04
CA GLY A 10 43.24 12.11 -11.44
C GLY A 10 42.23 11.28 -12.26
N PRO A 11 41.15 10.79 -11.62
CA PRO A 11 40.13 9.99 -12.29
C PRO A 11 39.45 10.82 -13.40
N GLY A 12 39.46 10.27 -14.61
CA GLY A 12 38.84 10.89 -15.79
C GLY A 12 37.32 10.99 -15.67
N PRO A 13 36.68 11.92 -16.41
CA PRO A 13 35.24 12.16 -16.33
C PRO A 13 34.44 10.93 -16.78
N THR A 14 33.62 10.40 -15.87
CA THR A 14 32.67 9.33 -16.16
C THR A 14 31.53 9.88 -17.02
N ARG A 15 31.46 9.43 -18.28
CA ARG A 15 30.35 9.75 -19.18
C ARG A 15 29.08 9.10 -18.63
N LYS A 16 28.12 9.92 -18.20
CA LYS A 16 26.78 9.45 -17.83
C LYS A 16 26.07 8.90 -19.08
N PRO A 17 25.42 7.72 -19.00
CA PRO A 17 24.69 7.16 -20.12
C PRO A 17 23.48 8.04 -20.45
N VAL A 18 23.40 8.48 -21.71
CA VAL A 18 22.26 9.25 -22.24
C VAL A 18 21.11 8.26 -22.47
N ARG A 19 20.13 8.26 -21.56
CA ARG A 19 18.87 7.52 -21.76
C ARG A 19 18.05 8.24 -22.85
N ARG A 20 17.89 7.58 -24.01
CA ARG A 20 16.97 8.02 -25.06
C ARG A 20 15.54 7.73 -24.60
N LYS A 21 14.70 8.76 -24.45
CA LYS A 21 13.25 8.61 -24.29
C LYS A 21 12.70 7.97 -25.56
N ARG A 22 12.16 6.75 -25.44
CA ARG A 22 11.35 6.13 -26.48
C ARG A 22 9.91 6.60 -26.24
N GLU A 23 9.38 7.37 -27.17
CA GLU A 23 7.95 7.68 -27.24
C GLU A 23 7.24 6.40 -27.69
N VAL A 24 6.41 5.81 -26.83
CA VAL A 24 5.53 4.70 -27.19
C VAL A 24 4.14 5.30 -27.37
N ARG A 25 3.67 5.36 -28.62
CA ARG A 25 2.28 5.65 -28.94
C ARG A 25 1.48 4.34 -28.83
N HIS A 26 0.46 4.33 -28.00
CA HIS A 26 -0.47 3.21 -27.89
C HIS A 26 -1.65 3.46 -28.84
N ASP A 27 -1.71 2.73 -29.94
CA ASP A 27 -2.93 2.56 -30.72
C ASP A 27 -3.74 1.43 -30.07
N VAL A 28 -4.89 1.79 -29.49
CA VAL A 28 -5.84 0.82 -28.93
C VAL A 28 -6.67 0.26 -30.07
N ILE A 29 -6.40 -0.97 -30.49
CA ILE A 29 -7.24 -1.71 -31.42
C ILE A 29 -8.20 -2.59 -30.60
N LEU A 30 -9.50 -2.28 -30.68
CA LEU A 30 -10.58 -3.13 -30.19
C LEU A 30 -10.99 -4.09 -31.32
N GLY A 31 -10.56 -5.35 -31.24
CA GLY A 31 -11.13 -6.48 -32.00
C GLY A 31 -11.73 -7.46 -30.99
N GLY A 32 -12.91 -8.04 -31.16
CA GLY A 32 -13.52 -8.53 -32.39
C GLY A 32 -13.54 -10.05 -32.29
N ALA A 33 -14.67 -10.60 -31.85
CA ALA A 33 -14.86 -12.02 -31.54
C ALA A 33 -14.52 -12.93 -32.73
N THR A 34 -13.85 -14.06 -32.46
CA THR A 34 -13.81 -15.19 -33.40
C THR A 34 -13.94 -16.50 -32.63
N GLN A 35 -14.69 -17.40 -33.25
CA GLN A 35 -15.32 -18.60 -32.69
C GLN A 35 -14.43 -19.84 -32.85
N GLU A 36 -14.72 -20.83 -31.99
CA GLU A 36 -14.05 -22.09 -31.63
C GLU A 36 -13.71 -23.10 -32.74
N VAL A 37 -12.74 -24.00 -32.43
CA VAL A 37 -12.81 -25.46 -32.68
C VAL A 37 -12.05 -26.19 -31.54
N PRO A 38 -12.57 -27.31 -30.96
CA PRO A 38 -11.94 -28.04 -29.86
C PRO A 38 -11.11 -29.24 -30.34
N ASP A 39 -10.04 -29.57 -29.63
CA ASP A 39 -9.45 -30.92 -29.65
C ASP A 39 -9.07 -31.36 -28.24
N GLY A 40 -9.41 -32.61 -27.93
CA GLY A 40 -9.59 -33.13 -26.59
C GLY A 40 -8.32 -33.73 -25.99
N SER A 41 -8.09 -33.41 -24.72
CA SER A 41 -7.34 -34.21 -23.76
C SER A 41 -7.98 -34.00 -22.40
N GLU A 42 -8.62 -35.05 -21.88
CA GLU A 42 -9.21 -35.11 -20.54
C GLU A 42 -8.06 -35.17 -19.51
N GLU A 43 -7.56 -34.01 -19.11
CA GLU A 43 -6.89 -33.85 -17.82
C GLU A 43 -7.98 -33.45 -16.82
N GLU A 44 -8.18 -34.28 -15.79
CA GLU A 44 -9.05 -33.98 -14.66
C GLU A 44 -8.44 -32.79 -13.90
N GLU A 45 -8.78 -31.57 -14.33
CA GLU A 45 -8.53 -30.36 -13.57
C GLU A 45 -9.35 -30.45 -12.28
N GLU A 46 -8.67 -30.76 -11.17
CA GLU A 46 -9.19 -30.54 -9.83
C GLU A 46 -9.52 -29.05 -9.71
N GLU A 47 -10.80 -28.70 -9.90
CA GLU A 47 -11.32 -27.36 -9.74
C GLU A 47 -11.12 -26.95 -8.28
N VAL A 48 -9.99 -26.29 -8.00
CA VAL A 48 -9.68 -25.70 -6.70
C VAL A 48 -10.69 -24.58 -6.48
N SER A 49 -11.83 -24.95 -5.89
CA SER A 49 -12.90 -24.05 -5.49
C SER A 49 -12.30 -22.92 -4.65
N GLY A 50 -12.12 -21.76 -5.29
CA GLY A 50 -11.49 -20.59 -4.71
C GLY A 50 -12.19 -20.24 -3.40
N ARG A 51 -11.46 -20.35 -2.29
CA ARG A 51 -11.99 -20.11 -0.96
C ARG A 51 -12.29 -18.62 -0.80
N GLN A 52 -13.50 -18.20 -1.16
CA GLN A 52 -13.93 -16.82 -1.03
C GLN A 52 -13.84 -16.38 0.43
N VAL A 53 -13.06 -15.33 0.68
CA VAL A 53 -13.00 -14.69 1.98
C VAL A 53 -14.33 -13.95 2.17
N PRO A 54 -15.11 -14.25 3.23
CA PRO A 54 -16.41 -13.62 3.41
C PRO A 54 -16.25 -12.12 3.66
N LEU A 55 -16.89 -11.31 2.82
CA LEU A 55 -16.95 -9.85 2.95
C LEU A 55 -17.78 -9.49 4.18
N VAL A 56 -17.24 -8.65 5.06
CA VAL A 56 -17.95 -8.21 6.27
C VAL A 56 -18.88 -7.05 5.88
N GLN A 57 -20.07 -7.38 5.36
CA GLN A 57 -21.30 -6.58 5.24
C GLN A 57 -21.21 -5.13 4.68
N GLU A 58 -22.19 -4.73 3.87
CA GLU A 58 -22.28 -3.36 3.35
C GLU A 58 -22.56 -2.33 4.45
N LEU A 59 -21.89 -1.18 4.37
CA LEU A 59 -22.10 -0.03 5.26
C LEU A 59 -23.30 0.82 4.77
N ALA A 60 -23.93 1.59 5.65
CA ALA A 60 -25.10 2.43 5.33
C ALA A 60 -24.71 3.86 4.87
N PRO A 61 -25.55 4.58 4.10
CA PRO A 61 -25.27 5.95 3.66
C PRO A 61 -25.30 6.99 4.77
N GLY A 62 -24.30 7.89 4.76
CA GLY A 62 -24.21 9.07 5.61
C GLY A 62 -23.66 8.78 7.01
N ASN A 63 -22.56 9.45 7.37
CA ASN A 63 -21.71 9.21 8.55
C ASN A 63 -21.29 7.73 8.70
N VAL A 64 -19.99 7.48 8.68
CA VAL A 64 -19.42 6.13 8.83
C VAL A 64 -19.53 5.69 10.28
N THR A 65 -20.75 5.43 10.73
CA THR A 65 -21.00 4.80 12.01
C THR A 65 -21.07 3.31 11.74
N LEU A 66 -20.02 2.60 12.13
CA LEU A 66 -20.04 1.14 12.09
C LEU A 66 -21.09 0.66 13.09
N SER A 67 -22.08 -0.11 12.61
CA SER A 67 -23.04 -0.72 13.52
C SER A 67 -22.30 -1.62 14.53
N GLN A 68 -22.86 -1.79 15.73
CA GLN A 68 -22.25 -2.64 16.77
C GLN A 68 -21.97 -4.07 16.26
N GLU A 69 -22.84 -4.60 15.41
CA GLU A 69 -22.67 -5.92 14.80
C GLU A 69 -21.51 -5.94 13.79
N VAL A 70 -21.40 -4.92 12.93
CA VAL A 70 -20.27 -4.79 11.99
C VAL A 70 -18.96 -4.63 12.77
N MET A 71 -18.93 -3.76 13.78
CA MET A 71 -17.75 -3.55 14.62
C MET A 71 -17.30 -4.84 15.31
N LYS A 72 -18.25 -5.62 15.84
CA LYS A 72 -17.96 -6.93 16.44
C LYS A 72 -17.31 -7.88 15.43
N ARG A 73 -17.80 -7.92 14.19
CA ARG A 73 -17.22 -8.76 13.12
C ARG A 73 -15.83 -8.30 12.70
N VAL A 74 -15.61 -6.99 12.63
CA VAL A 74 -14.29 -6.39 12.39
C VAL A 74 -13.33 -6.84 13.48
N LEU A 75 -13.69 -6.65 14.75
CA LEU A 75 -12.87 -7.08 15.90
C LEU A 75 -12.54 -8.58 15.86
N MET A 76 -13.54 -9.44 15.68
CA MET A 76 -13.32 -10.88 15.64
C MET A 76 -12.40 -11.28 14.47
N SER A 77 -12.52 -10.61 13.32
CA SER A 77 -11.66 -10.85 12.16
C SER A 77 -10.23 -10.38 12.42
N LEU A 78 -10.05 -9.18 12.98
CA LEU A 78 -8.74 -8.64 13.32
C LEU A 78 -8.05 -9.47 14.41
N LEU A 79 -8.77 -9.96 15.42
CA LEU A 79 -8.22 -10.81 16.47
C LEU A 79 -7.90 -12.23 15.98
N GLY A 80 -8.77 -12.82 15.16
CA GLY A 80 -8.62 -14.20 14.71
C GLY A 80 -7.72 -14.37 13.48
N LYS A 81 -7.80 -13.45 12.52
CA LYS A 81 -7.09 -13.53 11.22
C LYS A 81 -6.00 -12.47 11.06
N GLY A 82 -6.01 -11.43 11.89
CA GLY A 82 -5.11 -10.28 11.74
C GLY A 82 -5.51 -9.31 10.62
N PHE A 83 -6.62 -9.56 9.91
CA PHE A 83 -7.15 -8.64 8.90
C PHE A 83 -8.68 -8.75 8.77
N CYS A 84 -9.29 -7.73 8.18
CA CYS A 84 -10.71 -7.67 7.87
C CYS A 84 -10.93 -6.97 6.52
N LEU A 85 -11.91 -7.44 5.74
CA LEU A 85 -12.33 -6.82 4.49
C LEU A 85 -13.74 -6.25 4.65
N LEU A 86 -13.88 -4.97 4.32
CA LEU A 86 -15.15 -4.25 4.29
C LEU A 86 -15.49 -3.87 2.85
N GLY A 87 -16.73 -4.15 2.44
CA GLY A 87 -17.26 -3.70 1.16
C GLY A 87 -17.74 -2.26 1.28
N LEU A 88 -17.21 -1.37 0.43
CA LEU A 88 -17.65 0.01 0.30
C LEU A 88 -18.67 0.20 -0.85
N CYS A 89 -19.22 -0.90 -1.37
CA CYS A 89 -20.28 -0.88 -2.36
C CYS A 89 -21.54 -0.18 -1.82
N GLY A 90 -22.39 0.30 -2.73
CA GLY A 90 -23.67 0.92 -2.40
C GLY A 90 -23.50 2.38 -1.97
N PRO A 91 -23.79 2.75 -0.71
CA PRO A 91 -23.86 4.16 -0.32
C PRO A 91 -22.52 4.90 -0.29
N HIS A 92 -21.39 4.19 -0.24
CA HIS A 92 -20.07 4.81 -0.32
C HIS A 92 -19.50 4.75 -1.74
N GLN A 93 -20.25 4.22 -2.72
CA GLN A 93 -19.81 4.10 -4.10
C GLN A 93 -19.40 5.46 -4.69
N GLU A 94 -20.16 6.52 -4.39
CA GLU A 94 -19.82 7.88 -4.85
C GLU A 94 -18.46 8.37 -4.31
N THR A 95 -18.14 8.04 -3.04
CA THR A 95 -16.84 8.38 -2.44
C THR A 95 -15.72 7.60 -3.10
N VAL A 96 -15.93 6.30 -3.35
CA VAL A 96 -14.97 5.42 -4.02
C VAL A 96 -14.70 5.90 -5.45
N ASP A 97 -15.75 6.17 -6.22
CA ASP A 97 -15.63 6.60 -7.61
C ASP A 97 -15.03 8.00 -7.72
N GLY A 98 -15.41 8.93 -6.84
CA GLY A 98 -14.81 10.25 -6.76
C GLY A 98 -13.31 10.19 -6.47
N ALA A 99 -12.90 9.43 -5.46
CA ALA A 99 -11.50 9.24 -5.11
C ALA A 99 -10.70 8.59 -6.24
N ARG A 100 -11.29 7.60 -6.91
CA ARG A 100 -10.70 6.94 -8.08
C ARG A 100 -10.47 7.92 -9.22
N LEU A 101 -11.47 8.73 -9.57
CA LEU A 101 -11.36 9.73 -10.64
C LEU A 101 -10.27 10.76 -10.33
N ASP A 102 -10.21 11.25 -9.09
CA ASP A 102 -9.20 12.22 -8.68
C ASP A 102 -7.78 11.63 -8.70
N ALA A 103 -7.62 10.38 -8.26
CA ALA A 103 -6.34 9.68 -8.34
C ALA A 103 -5.90 9.43 -9.79
N LEU A 104 -6.82 9.09 -10.69
CA LEU A 104 -6.54 8.98 -12.13
C LEU A 104 -6.14 10.31 -12.74
N ARG A 105 -6.80 11.41 -12.37
CA ARG A 105 -6.41 12.77 -12.81
C ARG A 105 -5.01 13.12 -12.34
N LEU A 106 -4.65 12.79 -11.09
CA LEU A 106 -3.29 13.01 -10.58
C LEU A 106 -2.25 12.24 -11.41
N LEU A 107 -2.54 11.02 -11.86
CA LEU A 107 -1.63 10.29 -12.74
C LEU A 107 -1.42 10.96 -14.12
N GLN A 108 -2.41 11.71 -14.59
CA GLN A 108 -2.36 12.42 -15.87
C GLN A 108 -1.73 13.81 -15.76
N ASP A 109 -1.79 14.43 -14.58
CA ASP A 109 -1.24 15.76 -14.31
C ASP A 109 0.30 15.76 -14.37
N SER A 110 0.86 16.30 -15.46
CA SER A 110 2.32 16.40 -15.69
C SER A 110 3.07 17.23 -14.63
N ASP A 111 2.37 18.14 -13.97
CA ASP A 111 2.92 19.07 -12.97
C ASP A 111 2.47 18.72 -11.53
N GLY A 112 1.60 17.71 -11.36
CA GLY A 112 0.80 17.55 -10.15
C GLY A 112 1.26 16.43 -9.23
N ALA A 113 1.56 15.26 -9.77
CA ALA A 113 1.77 14.09 -8.94
C ALA A 113 3.24 13.77 -8.72
N ASP A 114 3.70 13.99 -7.49
CA ASP A 114 5.05 13.68 -7.03
C ASP A 114 5.16 12.19 -6.63
N PHE A 115 4.77 11.31 -7.56
CA PHE A 115 4.96 9.88 -7.38
C PHE A 115 6.46 9.56 -7.40
N LYS A 116 6.92 8.89 -6.35
CA LYS A 116 8.32 8.48 -6.20
C LYS A 116 8.39 7.01 -5.82
N PRO A 117 9.45 6.30 -6.23
CA PRO A 117 9.70 4.96 -5.71
C PRO A 117 9.80 5.03 -4.18
N PRO A 118 9.15 4.12 -3.45
CA PRO A 118 9.29 4.05 -1.99
C PRO A 118 10.75 3.82 -1.60
N PRO A 119 11.20 4.32 -0.44
CA PRO A 119 12.52 4.01 0.11
C PRO A 119 12.74 2.49 0.20
N SER A 120 13.94 2.01 -0.12
CA SER A 120 14.24 0.56 -0.16
C SER A 120 13.93 -0.15 1.17
N LEU A 121 14.20 0.49 2.31
CA LEU A 121 13.85 -0.08 3.62
C LEU A 121 12.33 -0.29 3.81
N ILE A 122 11.50 0.57 3.21
CA ILE A 122 10.04 0.42 3.23
C ILE A 122 9.61 -0.69 2.26
N VAL A 123 10.28 -0.81 1.12
CA VAL A 123 10.08 -1.94 0.19
C VAL A 123 10.40 -3.26 0.89
N ASP A 124 11.60 -3.40 1.45
CA ASP A 124 12.05 -4.66 2.05
C ASP A 124 11.22 -5.05 3.29
N GLY A 125 10.80 -4.05 4.08
CA GLY A 125 10.15 -4.29 5.35
C GLY A 125 8.62 -4.32 5.34
N LEU A 126 7.99 -3.64 4.38
CA LEU A 126 6.55 -3.41 4.41
C LEU A 126 5.85 -3.71 3.08
N LEU A 127 6.37 -3.19 1.97
CA LEU A 127 5.64 -3.26 0.69
C LEU A 127 5.98 -4.51 -0.13
N GLY A 128 7.19 -5.06 0.03
CA GLY A 128 7.79 -6.06 -0.83
C GLY A 128 8.25 -5.53 -2.18
N GLU A 129 9.14 -6.28 -2.87
CA GLU A 129 9.69 -5.90 -4.19
C GLU A 129 8.61 -5.72 -5.28
N GLU A 130 7.51 -6.47 -5.17
CA GLU A 130 6.37 -6.41 -6.09
C GLU A 130 5.24 -5.52 -5.56
N GLY A 131 5.52 -4.74 -4.51
CA GLY A 131 4.57 -3.89 -3.84
C GLY A 131 4.14 -2.67 -4.66
N SER A 132 4.10 -1.51 -4.00
CA SER A 132 3.87 -0.25 -4.70
C SER A 132 5.12 0.15 -5.48
N ALA A 133 5.00 0.24 -6.80
CA ALA A 133 6.08 0.71 -7.67
C ALA A 133 6.40 2.19 -7.38
N GLU A 134 5.36 3.00 -7.15
CA GLU A 134 5.50 4.40 -6.76
C GLU A 134 4.47 4.75 -5.69
N ILE A 135 4.83 5.67 -4.81
CA ILE A 135 3.95 6.23 -3.77
C ILE A 135 3.92 7.74 -3.86
N MET A 136 2.79 8.33 -3.48
CA MET A 136 2.62 9.76 -3.30
C MET A 136 2.03 10.01 -1.91
N ASN A 137 2.77 10.78 -1.10
CA ASN A 137 2.28 11.20 0.22
C ASN A 137 1.37 12.43 0.04
N LEU A 138 0.18 12.38 0.63
CA LEU A 138 -0.80 13.47 0.61
C LEU A 138 -0.70 14.36 1.86
N ASP A 139 0.39 14.27 2.61
CA ASP A 139 0.67 15.19 3.72
C ASP A 139 0.75 16.64 3.24
N GLY A 140 -0.02 17.52 3.88
CA GLY A 140 -0.16 18.93 3.47
C GLY A 140 -0.75 19.13 2.07
N PHE A 141 -1.38 18.10 1.48
CA PHE A 141 -1.96 18.19 0.16
C PHE A 141 -3.16 19.15 0.16
N ASN A 142 -3.08 20.20 -0.66
CA ASN A 142 -4.16 21.17 -0.78
C ASN A 142 -5.23 20.66 -1.74
N TYR A 143 -6.21 19.91 -1.20
CA TYR A 143 -7.32 19.33 -1.96
C TYR A 143 -8.14 20.38 -2.71
N GLU A 144 -8.42 21.53 -2.08
CA GLU A 144 -9.22 22.62 -2.66
C GLU A 144 -8.55 23.26 -3.87
N ARG A 145 -7.26 23.60 -3.77
CA ARG A 145 -6.51 24.21 -4.87
C ARG A 145 -6.37 23.30 -6.08
N ARG A 146 -6.46 21.99 -5.88
CA ARG A 146 -6.27 20.98 -6.93
C ARG A 146 -7.59 20.35 -7.39
N ASP A 147 -8.71 20.81 -6.86
CA ASP A 147 -10.06 20.29 -7.17
C ASP A 147 -10.15 18.76 -7.04
N LYS A 148 -9.64 18.22 -5.92
CA LYS A 148 -9.60 16.77 -5.64
C LYS A 148 -10.52 16.38 -4.47
N ALA A 149 -11.80 16.77 -4.57
CA ALA A 149 -12.80 16.58 -3.52
C ALA A 149 -13.08 15.10 -3.19
N GLY A 150 -12.94 14.18 -4.16
CA GLY A 150 -13.11 12.75 -3.96
C GLY A 150 -12.02 12.14 -3.08
N LEU A 151 -10.75 12.52 -3.31
CA LEU A 151 -9.65 12.09 -2.42
C LEU A 151 -9.80 12.66 -1.01
N GLN A 152 -10.27 13.91 -0.89
CA GLN A 152 -10.57 14.50 0.42
C GLN A 152 -11.69 13.74 1.14
N ALA A 153 -12.75 13.34 0.42
CA ALA A 153 -13.83 12.54 0.98
C ALA A 153 -13.35 11.15 1.43
N ALA A 154 -12.49 10.49 0.65
CA ALA A 154 -11.88 9.23 1.05
C ALA A 154 -10.96 9.37 2.27
N ASP A 155 -10.21 10.46 2.38
CA ASP A 155 -9.36 10.75 3.53
C ASP A 155 -10.19 10.92 4.80
N ALA A 156 -11.25 11.71 4.73
CA ALA A 156 -12.22 11.89 5.82
C ALA A 156 -12.93 10.58 6.19
N PHE A 157 -13.26 9.75 5.21
CA PHE A 157 -13.85 8.43 5.43
C PHE A 157 -12.90 7.52 6.24
N LEU A 158 -11.62 7.46 5.87
CA LEU A 158 -10.61 6.66 6.58
C LEU A 158 -10.32 7.20 7.98
N GLU A 159 -10.37 8.52 8.17
CA GLU A 159 -10.33 9.12 9.49
C GLU A 159 -11.51 8.68 10.37
N GLN A 160 -12.73 8.64 9.81
CA GLN A 160 -13.90 8.15 10.55
C GLN A 160 -13.75 6.67 10.93
N ILE A 161 -13.27 5.81 10.02
CA ILE A 161 -12.97 4.40 10.34
C ILE A 161 -11.95 4.32 11.49
N GLY A 162 -10.88 5.12 11.44
CA GLY A 162 -9.89 5.21 12.51
C GLY A 162 -10.50 5.58 13.86
N ASN A 163 -11.40 6.57 13.88
CA ASN A 163 -12.11 7.01 15.07
C ASN A 163 -13.06 5.94 15.63
N GLU A 164 -13.73 5.17 14.76
CA GLU A 164 -14.57 4.05 15.18
C GLU A 164 -13.73 2.91 15.77
N LEU A 165 -12.60 2.55 15.15
CA LEU A 165 -11.69 1.54 15.66
C LEU A 165 -11.03 1.95 16.99
N ALA A 166 -10.75 3.25 17.17
CA ALA A 166 -10.20 3.77 18.42
C ALA A 166 -11.13 3.53 19.64
N ARG A 167 -12.45 3.36 19.44
CA ARG A 167 -13.39 3.04 20.52
C ARG A 167 -13.23 1.62 21.07
N VAL A 168 -12.59 0.74 20.29
CA VAL A 168 -12.42 -0.69 20.62
C VAL A 168 -10.94 -1.08 20.66
N ASP A 169 -10.05 -0.09 20.72
CA ASP A 169 -8.58 -0.26 20.70
C ASP A 169 -8.08 -1.17 21.83
N SER A 170 -8.65 -1.04 23.03
CA SER A 170 -8.35 -1.86 24.20
C SER A 170 -8.58 -3.35 23.96
N MET A 171 -9.55 -3.72 23.11
CA MET A 171 -9.79 -5.11 22.73
C MET A 171 -8.78 -5.61 21.69
N LEU A 172 -8.22 -4.70 20.89
CA LEU A 172 -7.16 -4.99 19.92
C LEU A 172 -5.75 -5.00 20.56
N GLU A 173 -5.67 -4.82 21.87
CA GLU A 173 -4.39 -4.70 22.62
C GLU A 173 -3.48 -3.58 22.08
N SER A 174 -4.09 -2.53 21.52
CA SER A 174 -3.42 -1.34 21.00
C SER A 174 -4.13 -0.09 21.51
N ARG A 175 -3.46 1.06 21.50
CA ARG A 175 -4.09 2.37 21.77
C ARG A 175 -3.95 3.30 20.60
N ILE A 176 -4.95 3.28 19.71
CA ILE A 176 -4.95 4.12 18.51
C ILE A 176 -5.06 5.58 18.94
N SER A 177 -4.03 6.36 18.65
CA SER A 177 -3.91 7.75 19.10
C SER A 177 -4.01 8.76 17.98
N SER A 178 -3.53 8.36 16.80
CA SER A 178 -3.39 9.21 15.65
C SER A 178 -3.39 8.37 14.38
N ARG A 179 -3.47 9.05 13.24
CA ARG A 179 -3.42 8.44 11.90
C ARG A 179 -2.32 9.12 11.10
N SER A 180 -1.62 8.37 10.26
CA SER A 180 -0.70 8.95 9.29
C SER A 180 -1.46 9.72 8.22
N SER A 181 -0.77 10.61 7.52
CA SER A 181 -1.28 11.18 6.27
C SER A 181 -1.55 10.07 5.24
N LEU A 182 -2.46 10.38 4.32
CA LEU A 182 -2.89 9.45 3.29
C LEU A 182 -1.77 9.18 2.28
N ILE A 183 -1.60 7.92 1.89
CA ILE A 183 -0.62 7.51 0.88
C ILE A 183 -1.38 6.94 -0.31
N LEU A 184 -1.10 7.50 -1.49
CA LEU A 184 -1.59 6.98 -2.76
C LEU A 184 -0.53 6.06 -3.36
N HIS A 185 -0.89 4.80 -3.55
CA HIS A 185 -0.05 3.75 -4.08
C HIS A 185 -0.35 3.57 -5.55
N LYS A 186 0.70 3.45 -6.35
CA LYS A 186 0.64 3.02 -7.74
C LYS A 186 1.36 1.69 -7.85
N ALA A 187 0.59 0.63 -8.07
CA ALA A 187 1.14 -0.71 -8.28
C ALA A 187 0.96 -1.15 -9.74
N GLY A 188 1.64 -2.23 -10.09
CA GLY A 188 1.71 -2.77 -11.44
C GLY A 188 3.15 -3.01 -11.89
N ILE A 189 3.33 -3.95 -12.81
CA ILE A 189 4.64 -4.40 -13.30
C ILE A 189 5.36 -3.21 -13.97
N PRO A 190 6.54 -2.79 -13.47
CA PRO A 190 7.40 -1.85 -14.18
C PRO A 190 7.72 -2.42 -15.56
N ALA A 191 7.67 -1.60 -16.61
CA ALA A 191 7.75 -2.06 -18.00
C ALA A 191 9.02 -2.86 -18.38
N ASP A 192 10.03 -2.92 -17.50
CA ASP A 192 11.36 -3.47 -17.77
C ASP A 192 11.86 -4.47 -16.70
N CYS A 193 11.00 -5.01 -15.82
CA CYS A 193 11.44 -6.00 -14.81
C CYS A 193 11.04 -7.42 -15.23
N ASP A 194 12.05 -8.26 -15.51
CA ASP A 194 11.91 -9.72 -15.55
C ASP A 194 11.65 -10.22 -14.11
N VAL A 195 10.42 -10.05 -13.63
CA VAL A 195 10.00 -10.54 -12.31
C VAL A 195 9.77 -12.05 -12.44
N PRO A 196 10.44 -12.89 -11.63
CA PRO A 196 10.24 -14.33 -11.67
C PRO A 196 8.78 -14.67 -11.34
N GLU A 197 8.19 -15.53 -12.16
CA GLU A 197 6.79 -15.94 -12.05
C GLU A 197 6.53 -16.63 -10.70
N LEU A 198 5.55 -16.13 -9.94
CA LEU A 198 5.17 -16.71 -8.66
C LEU A 198 4.58 -18.11 -8.94
N THR A 199 5.29 -19.16 -8.54
CA THR A 199 4.80 -20.52 -8.79
C THR A 199 3.61 -20.84 -7.87
N PRO A 200 2.64 -21.68 -8.30
CA PRO A 200 1.50 -22.06 -7.46
C PRO A 200 1.90 -22.65 -6.09
N MET A 201 3.05 -23.35 -6.03
CA MET A 201 3.63 -23.87 -4.79
C MET A 201 4.23 -22.78 -3.89
N GLY A 202 4.69 -21.66 -4.47
CA GLY A 202 5.10 -20.46 -3.76
C GLY A 202 3.90 -19.68 -3.21
N CYS A 203 2.83 -19.53 -4.01
CA CYS A 203 1.57 -18.87 -3.64
C CYS A 203 0.89 -19.53 -2.45
N GLN A 204 0.89 -20.86 -2.35
CA GLN A 204 0.24 -21.60 -1.25
C GLN A 204 0.79 -21.26 0.15
N LYS A 205 1.98 -20.62 0.23
CA LYS A 205 2.58 -20.11 1.47
C LYS A 205 2.05 -18.74 1.88
N TRP A 206 1.43 -18.00 0.95
CA TRP A 206 0.89 -16.66 1.17
C TRP A 206 -0.64 -16.76 1.13
N LEU A 207 -1.30 -16.31 2.19
CA LEU A 207 -2.76 -16.17 2.18
C LEU A 207 -3.10 -15.00 1.25
N GLU A 208 -3.23 -15.28 -0.04
CA GLU A 208 -3.68 -14.31 -1.04
C GLU A 208 -5.13 -13.94 -0.76
N VAL A 209 -5.39 -12.64 -0.74
CA VAL A 209 -6.72 -12.10 -0.51
C VAL A 209 -7.03 -11.17 -1.67
N ASP A 210 -7.92 -11.62 -2.53
CA ASP A 210 -8.39 -10.82 -3.66
C ASP A 210 -9.15 -9.60 -3.15
N VAL A 211 -8.67 -8.42 -3.55
CA VAL A 211 -9.31 -7.14 -3.24
C VAL A 211 -9.73 -6.45 -4.54
N GLY A 212 -11.03 -6.21 -4.67
CA GLY A 212 -11.59 -5.46 -5.79
C GLY A 212 -11.70 -3.96 -5.50
N PRO A 213 -11.95 -3.12 -6.52
CA PRO A 213 -12.33 -1.72 -6.32
C PRO A 213 -13.48 -1.59 -5.33
N GLY A 214 -13.40 -0.61 -4.42
CA GLY A 214 -14.39 -0.44 -3.36
C GLY A 214 -14.24 -1.43 -2.19
N THR A 215 -13.13 -2.16 -2.09
CA THR A 215 -12.82 -2.96 -0.90
C THR A 215 -11.89 -2.18 0.04
N LEU A 216 -12.25 -2.07 1.31
CA LEU A 216 -11.36 -1.59 2.37
C LEU A 216 -10.76 -2.78 3.12
N ALA A 217 -9.44 -2.90 3.09
CA ALA A 217 -8.72 -3.84 3.92
C ALA A 217 -8.21 -3.15 5.21
N ILE A 218 -8.55 -3.71 6.35
CA ILE A 218 -8.00 -3.32 7.66
C ILE A 218 -7.05 -4.43 8.08
N VAL A 219 -5.78 -4.09 8.29
CA VAL A 219 -4.73 -5.07 8.59
C VAL A 219 -4.02 -4.70 9.89
N ARG A 220 -3.86 -5.70 10.77
CA ARG A 220 -3.02 -5.60 11.96
C ARG A 220 -1.56 -5.79 11.58
N ALA A 221 -0.81 -4.69 11.54
CA ALA A 221 0.61 -4.72 11.22
C ALA A 221 1.47 -5.49 12.23
N ASP A 222 0.97 -5.73 13.45
CA ASP A 222 1.68 -6.51 14.48
C ASP A 222 1.46 -8.02 14.35
N GLY A 223 0.37 -8.45 13.72
CA GLY A 223 0.04 -9.86 13.54
C GLY A 223 0.28 -10.37 12.11
N VAL A 224 0.25 -9.49 11.11
CA VAL A 224 0.26 -9.87 9.69
C VAL A 224 1.22 -8.98 8.90
N SER A 225 2.20 -9.62 8.26
CA SER A 225 2.90 -9.02 7.14
C SER A 225 1.99 -9.10 5.91
N HIS A 226 1.86 -8.00 5.19
CA HIS A 226 1.03 -7.91 4.00
C HIS A 226 1.82 -7.27 2.86
N ARG A 227 1.50 -7.67 1.64
CA ARG A 227 2.03 -7.10 0.40
C ARG A 227 0.85 -6.77 -0.49
N PHE A 228 0.86 -5.58 -1.10
CA PHE A 228 -0.12 -5.20 -2.11
C PHE A 228 0.49 -5.41 -3.49
N PHE A 229 -0.03 -6.38 -4.24
CA PHE A 229 0.42 -6.70 -5.59
C PHE A 229 -0.73 -6.50 -6.59
N SER A 230 -0.38 -6.13 -7.83
CA SER A 230 -1.33 -6.12 -8.94
C SER A 230 -0.65 -6.48 -10.26
N THR A 231 -1.29 -7.34 -11.04
CA THR A 231 -0.84 -7.73 -12.38
C THR A 231 -1.01 -6.60 -13.40
N ALA A 232 -1.90 -5.65 -13.11
CA ALA A 232 -2.17 -4.48 -13.94
C ALA A 232 -1.82 -3.19 -13.19
N ARG A 233 -1.91 -2.06 -13.90
CA ARG A 233 -1.82 -0.75 -13.23
C ARG A 233 -3.00 -0.59 -12.29
N SER A 234 -2.71 -0.50 -11.00
CA SER A 234 -3.73 -0.29 -9.97
C SER A 234 -3.36 0.88 -9.06
N LEU A 235 -4.40 1.46 -8.48
CA LEU A 235 -4.28 2.52 -7.49
C LEU A 235 -4.91 2.02 -6.19
N ALA A 236 -4.21 2.23 -5.09
CA ALA A 236 -4.72 1.98 -3.76
C ALA A 236 -4.44 3.18 -2.87
N VAL A 237 -5.31 3.41 -1.90
CA VAL A 237 -5.14 4.45 -0.90
C VAL A 237 -4.95 3.78 0.44
N SER A 238 -3.94 4.17 1.22
CA SER A 238 -3.71 3.63 2.55
C SER A 238 -3.38 4.71 3.57
N CYS A 239 -3.56 4.38 4.84
CA CYS A 239 -3.08 5.15 5.98
C CYS A 239 -2.78 4.19 7.14
N PHE A 240 -1.96 4.63 8.09
CA PHE A 240 -1.61 3.86 9.27
C PHE A 240 -2.30 4.44 10.51
N LEU A 241 -2.89 3.58 11.32
CA LEU A 241 -3.37 3.94 12.66
C LEU A 241 -2.21 3.73 13.64
N LEU A 242 -1.79 4.80 14.28
CA LEU A 242 -0.57 4.84 15.09
C LEU A 242 -0.90 4.74 16.57
N GLU A 243 -0.18 3.87 17.26
CA GLU A 243 -0.25 3.77 18.70
C GLU A 243 0.50 4.92 19.37
N ASP A 244 -0.06 5.47 20.46
CA ASP A 244 0.71 6.38 21.31
C ASP A 244 1.78 5.57 22.05
N ALA A 245 3.03 5.74 21.63
CA ALA A 245 4.18 5.07 22.23
C ALA A 245 4.28 5.26 23.74
N SER A 246 3.76 6.38 24.28
CA SER A 246 3.73 6.65 25.72
C SER A 246 2.63 5.89 26.47
N ALA A 247 1.54 5.54 25.79
CA ALA A 247 0.35 4.91 26.36
C ALA A 247 0.30 3.39 26.19
N THR A 248 1.28 2.79 25.50
CA THR A 248 1.32 1.34 25.24
C THR A 248 1.18 0.55 26.55
N TRP A 249 0.18 -0.35 26.62
CA TRP A 249 0.01 -1.28 27.74
C TRP A 249 1.30 -2.05 28.01
N ARG A 250 2.03 -2.38 26.94
CA ARG A 250 3.34 -3.04 26.99
C ARG A 250 4.37 -2.28 27.84
N ARG A 251 4.47 -0.95 27.75
CA ARG A 251 5.31 -0.16 28.67
C ARG A 251 4.82 -0.22 30.11
N ARG A 252 3.50 -0.14 30.33
CA ARG A 252 2.91 -0.16 31.67
C ARG A 252 3.20 -1.47 32.42
N PHE A 253 3.27 -2.59 31.71
CA PHE A 253 3.53 -3.91 32.28
C PHE A 253 4.95 -4.44 31.99
N GLY A 254 5.83 -3.61 31.44
CA GLY A 254 7.22 -3.98 31.15
C GLY A 254 7.36 -5.13 30.12
N VAL A 255 6.34 -5.38 29.32
CA VAL A 255 6.38 -6.43 28.28
C VAL A 255 7.16 -5.86 27.09
N PRO A 256 8.34 -6.41 26.74
CA PRO A 256 9.08 -5.93 25.59
C PRO A 256 8.25 -6.13 24.32
N LEU A 257 8.21 -5.10 23.47
CA LEU A 257 7.61 -5.22 22.15
C LEU A 257 8.46 -6.21 21.35
N VAL A 258 7.85 -7.32 20.92
CA VAL A 258 8.52 -8.27 20.02
C VAL A 258 8.70 -7.53 18.69
N THR A 259 9.89 -6.98 18.51
CA THR A 259 10.27 -6.22 17.33
C THR A 259 10.96 -7.18 16.38
N THR A 260 10.44 -7.27 15.16
CA THR A 260 11.16 -7.96 14.09
C THR A 260 12.50 -7.26 13.85
N PRO A 261 13.54 -7.96 13.36
CA PRO A 261 14.83 -7.32 13.05
C PRO A 261 14.67 -6.10 12.15
N VAL A 262 13.81 -6.19 11.13
CA VAL A 262 13.53 -5.07 10.22
C VAL A 262 12.88 -3.88 10.93
N CYS A 263 11.91 -4.10 11.82
CA CYS A 263 11.34 -3.01 12.63
C CYS A 263 12.41 -2.35 13.50
N ARG A 264 13.35 -3.12 14.04
CA ARG A 264 14.47 -2.57 14.81
C ARG A 264 15.38 -1.72 13.93
N ASP A 265 15.76 -2.22 12.77
CA ASP A 265 16.61 -1.48 11.83
C ASP A 265 15.94 -0.18 11.36
N LEU A 266 14.62 -0.20 11.12
CA LEU A 266 13.83 0.99 10.80
C LEU A 266 13.80 1.99 11.96
N MET A 267 13.60 1.52 13.20
CA MET A 267 13.62 2.39 14.38
C MET A 267 15.01 3.01 14.61
N ASP A 268 16.07 2.22 14.46
CA ASP A 268 17.45 2.69 14.62
C ASP A 268 17.81 3.70 13.53
N TRP A 269 17.45 3.44 12.28
CA TRP A 269 17.61 4.39 11.17
C TRP A 269 16.83 5.69 11.41
N ALA A 270 15.56 5.60 11.85
CA ALA A 270 14.74 6.77 12.13
C ALA A 270 15.32 7.60 13.28
N LYS A 271 15.82 6.94 14.33
CA LYS A 271 16.49 7.57 15.46
C LYS A 271 17.76 8.31 15.02
N GLU A 272 18.61 7.67 14.22
CA GLU A 272 19.83 8.29 13.69
C GLU A 272 19.50 9.56 12.88
N ARG A 273 18.51 9.47 11.97
CA ARG A 273 18.05 10.62 11.17
C ARG A 273 17.51 11.76 12.04
N TRP A 274 16.75 11.44 13.08
CA TRP A 274 16.22 12.41 14.03
C TRP A 274 17.36 13.13 14.78
N GLU A 275 18.35 12.38 15.26
CA GLU A 275 19.52 12.93 15.95
C GLU A 275 20.34 13.83 15.02
N LEU A 276 20.49 13.48 13.74
CA LEU A 276 21.15 14.31 12.75
C LEU A 276 20.37 15.60 12.49
N ALA A 277 19.06 15.53 12.27
CA ALA A 277 18.23 16.71 12.04
C ALA A 277 18.28 17.70 13.22
N ARG A 278 18.27 17.17 14.45
CA ARG A 278 18.37 17.98 15.67
C ARG A 278 19.70 18.73 15.80
N ARG A 279 20.79 18.29 15.16
CA ARG A 279 22.08 19.01 15.18
C ARG A 279 22.09 20.25 14.28
N HIS A 280 21.14 20.38 13.37
CA HIS A 280 21.05 21.49 12.42
C HIS A 280 20.03 22.57 12.84
N ILE A 281 19.38 22.39 13.99
CA ILE A 281 18.47 23.35 14.62
C ILE A 281 19.18 23.94 15.83
#